data_AF-A0A8H4VW15-F1
#
_entry.id   AF-A0A8H4VW15-F1
#
_cell.length_a   1.000
_cell.length_b   1.000
_cell.length_c   1.000
_cell.angle_alpha   90.00
_cell.angle_beta   90.00
_cell.angle_gamma   90.00
#
_symmetry.space_group_name_H-M   'P 1'
#
loop_
_entity.id
_entity.type
_entity.pdbx_description
1 polymer ?
#
loop_
_entity_poly.entity_id
_entity_poly.type
_entity_poly.pdbx_seq_one_letter_code
_entity_poly.pdbx_strand_id
1 'polypeptide(L)'
;MHEILRRSGGESPLHVFVVLRSYKAGEGYKEFVDLVLSKHWARVERLQLHFAGPIVQKEYRNHILSQLTRPAPSLCICHIEISPQLYPDLWQVTIGLSSPLFGNVTPNLRYLRCERLAIPTDATWLSGLTSFITTESTRFTGAVVETLTVLSNLPRLTYLELAHEMLVGDVVPEASGISSKSACGPPAQPRMSSAQRIC
;
A
#
# COMPACT_ATOMS: atom_id res chain seq x y z
N MET A 1 -4.46 -17.65 -19.69
CA MET A 1 -3.74 -17.73 -18.40
C MET A 1 -3.50 -19.17 -17.95
N HIS A 2 -4.54 -20.02 -18.00
CA HIS A 2 -4.47 -21.44 -17.62
C HIS A 2 -3.39 -22.27 -18.35
N GLU A 3 -3.09 -21.94 -19.60
CA GLU A 3 -2.08 -22.63 -20.41
C GLU A 3 -0.64 -22.31 -19.98
N ILE A 4 -0.36 -21.06 -19.60
CA ILE A 4 0.97 -20.60 -19.15
C ILE A 4 1.33 -21.32 -17.84
N LEU A 5 0.38 -21.45 -16.92
CA LEU A 5 0.57 -22.12 -15.63
C LEU A 5 0.73 -23.65 -15.74
N ARG A 6 0.17 -24.27 -16.80
CA ARG A 6 0.35 -25.70 -17.08
C ARG A 6 1.73 -26.03 -17.65
N ARG A 7 2.34 -25.12 -18.42
CA ARG A 7 3.66 -25.34 -19.04
C ARG A 7 4.82 -25.21 -18.06
N SER A 8 4.65 -24.47 -16.96
CA SER A 8 5.70 -24.19 -15.97
C SER A 8 5.86 -25.24 -14.85
N GLY A 9 5.46 -26.50 -15.07
CA GLY A 9 5.77 -27.65 -14.20
C GLY A 9 5.81 -27.37 -12.69
N GLY A 10 4.64 -27.22 -12.06
CA GLY A 10 4.43 -27.41 -10.61
C GLY A 10 5.07 -26.46 -9.59
N GLU A 11 6.31 -26.02 -9.77
CA GLU A 11 7.14 -25.43 -8.69
C GLU A 11 7.88 -24.15 -9.07
N SER A 12 8.02 -23.82 -10.37
CA SER A 12 8.75 -22.62 -10.77
C SER A 12 8.14 -21.33 -10.20
N PRO A 13 8.96 -20.31 -9.87
CA PRO A 13 8.47 -19.00 -9.46
C PRO A 13 7.52 -18.39 -10.49
N LEU A 14 6.51 -17.67 -10.01
CA LEU A 14 5.54 -17.00 -10.88
C LEU A 14 5.80 -15.50 -10.91
N HIS A 15 5.91 -14.97 -12.13
CA HIS A 15 5.93 -13.54 -12.40
C HIS A 15 4.59 -13.13 -12.98
N VAL A 16 3.87 -12.29 -12.24
CA VAL A 16 2.47 -11.96 -12.49
C VAL A 16 2.37 -10.47 -12.78
N PHE A 17 1.98 -10.15 -14.00
CA PHE A 17 1.59 -8.81 -14.41
C PHE A 17 0.13 -8.82 -14.83
N VAL A 18 -0.71 -8.05 -14.14
CA VAL A 18 -2.14 -7.98 -14.43
C VAL A 18 -2.62 -6.53 -14.42
N VAL A 19 -3.26 -6.17 -15.53
CA VAL A 19 -3.97 -4.90 -15.68
C VAL A 19 -5.46 -5.20 -15.62
N LEU A 20 -6.11 -4.72 -14.56
CA LEU A 20 -7.54 -4.88 -14.32
C LEU A 20 -8.27 -3.65 -14.82
N ARG A 21 -8.98 -3.77 -15.95
CA ARG A 21 -9.77 -2.69 -16.54
C ARG A 21 -11.26 -2.84 -16.22
N SER A 22 -11.87 -1.75 -15.79
CA SER A 22 -13.22 -1.67 -15.21
C SER A 22 -14.40 -1.99 -16.14
N TYR A 23 -14.25 -2.09 -17.47
CA TYR A 23 -15.43 -1.98 -18.34
C TYR A 23 -16.37 -3.19 -18.32
N LYS A 24 -15.85 -4.40 -18.10
CA LYS A 24 -16.63 -5.62 -17.77
C LYS A 24 -15.67 -6.61 -17.11
N ALA A 25 -15.72 -6.74 -15.79
CA ALA A 25 -15.04 -7.84 -15.13
C ALA A 25 -15.73 -9.15 -15.55
N GLY A 26 -15.24 -9.76 -16.62
CA GLY A 26 -15.67 -11.09 -17.04
C GLY A 26 -15.10 -12.18 -16.13
N GLU A 27 -15.48 -13.43 -16.41
CA GLU A 27 -14.97 -14.64 -15.75
C GLU A 27 -13.44 -14.65 -15.58
N GLY A 28 -12.68 -14.05 -16.51
CA GLY A 28 -11.23 -13.97 -16.44
C GLY A 28 -10.66 -13.28 -15.19
N TYR A 29 -11.39 -12.35 -14.56
CA TYR A 29 -11.00 -11.79 -13.27
C TYR A 29 -11.08 -12.84 -12.15
N LYS A 30 -12.22 -13.56 -12.08
CA LYS A 30 -12.44 -14.57 -11.03
C LYS A 30 -11.42 -15.68 -11.19
N GLU A 31 -11.21 -16.14 -12.42
CA GLU A 31 -10.15 -17.10 -12.72
C GLU A 31 -8.78 -16.59 -12.29
N PHE A 32 -8.46 -15.31 -12.47
CA PHE A 32 -7.20 -14.75 -12.00
C PHE A 32 -7.06 -14.85 -10.48
N VAL A 33 -8.06 -14.38 -9.75
CA VAL A 33 -8.01 -14.38 -8.28
C VAL A 33 -8.03 -15.80 -7.72
N ASP A 34 -8.87 -16.67 -8.24
CA ASP A 34 -9.02 -18.05 -7.78
C ASP A 34 -7.80 -18.90 -8.12
N LEU A 35 -7.23 -18.72 -9.32
CA LEU A 35 -6.10 -19.52 -9.76
C LEU A 35 -4.77 -18.97 -9.26
N VAL A 36 -4.49 -17.69 -9.48
CA VAL A 36 -3.16 -17.13 -9.17
C VAL A 36 -3.08 -16.68 -7.72
N LEU A 37 -3.99 -15.79 -7.30
CA LEU A 37 -3.92 -15.20 -5.97
C LEU A 37 -4.41 -16.13 -4.85
N SER A 38 -5.18 -17.17 -5.17
CA SER A 38 -5.66 -18.12 -4.16
C SER A 38 -4.88 -19.44 -4.21
N LYS A 39 -4.73 -20.08 -5.38
CA LYS A 39 -4.08 -21.39 -5.48
C LYS A 39 -2.56 -21.33 -5.61
N HIS A 40 -2.01 -20.29 -6.23
CA HIS A 40 -0.57 -20.21 -6.52
C HIS A 40 0.17 -19.08 -5.77
N TRP A 41 -0.49 -18.43 -4.81
CA TRP A 41 0.03 -17.27 -4.09
C TRP A 41 1.42 -17.47 -3.50
N ALA A 42 1.64 -18.62 -2.85
CA ALA A 42 2.91 -18.93 -2.21
C ALA A 42 4.10 -18.96 -3.16
N ARG A 43 3.88 -19.09 -4.48
CA ARG A 43 4.92 -19.14 -5.52
C ARG A 43 5.08 -17.81 -6.27
N VAL A 44 4.25 -16.81 -6.00
CA VAL A 44 4.33 -15.51 -6.67
C VAL A 44 5.56 -14.77 -6.17
N GLU A 45 6.52 -14.56 -7.06
CA GLU A 45 7.76 -13.83 -6.76
C GLU A 45 7.64 -12.35 -7.14
N ARG A 46 6.93 -12.07 -8.24
CA ARG A 46 6.71 -10.72 -8.73
C ARG A 46 5.24 -10.52 -8.98
N LEU A 47 4.67 -9.51 -8.32
CA LEU A 47 3.29 -9.11 -8.49
C LEU A 47 3.24 -7.67 -8.94
N GLN A 48 2.57 -7.45 -10.08
CA GLN A 48 2.24 -6.12 -10.56
C GLN A 48 0.73 -6.08 -10.82
N LEU A 49 0.02 -5.29 -10.02
CA LEU A 49 -1.42 -5.08 -10.09
C LEU A 49 -1.68 -3.63 -10.49
N HIS A 50 -2.34 -3.47 -11.62
CA HIS A 50 -2.77 -2.16 -12.09
C HIS A 50 -4.29 -2.10 -12.16
N PHE A 51 -4.90 -1.31 -11.28
CA PHE A 51 -6.34 -1.09 -11.26
C PHE A 51 -6.65 0.15 -12.11
N ALA A 52 -7.25 -0.08 -13.28
CA ALA A 52 -7.57 0.98 -14.23
C ALA A 52 -9.08 1.10 -14.44
N GLY A 53 -9.62 2.28 -14.16
CA GLY A 53 -10.99 2.65 -14.52
C GLY A 53 -11.97 2.70 -13.35
N PRO A 54 -13.19 3.18 -13.62
CA PRO A 54 -14.03 3.85 -12.64
C PRO A 54 -14.71 2.92 -11.63
N ILE A 55 -14.84 1.65 -11.99
CA ILE A 55 -15.57 0.64 -11.23
C ILE A 55 -14.83 -0.68 -11.41
N VAL A 56 -13.62 -0.80 -10.87
CA VAL A 56 -13.30 -2.12 -10.30
C VAL A 56 -14.32 -2.26 -9.19
N GLN A 57 -15.38 -3.06 -9.41
CA GLN A 57 -16.47 -3.18 -8.44
C GLN A 57 -15.84 -3.38 -7.06
N LYS A 58 -16.35 -2.64 -6.07
CA LYS A 58 -15.85 -2.67 -4.69
C LYS A 58 -15.59 -4.09 -4.21
N GLU A 59 -16.45 -5.02 -4.62
CA GLU A 59 -16.34 -6.46 -4.40
C GLU A 59 -15.05 -7.09 -4.96
N TYR A 60 -14.68 -6.80 -6.21
CA TYR A 60 -13.44 -7.29 -6.81
C TYR A 60 -12.21 -6.71 -6.13
N ARG A 61 -12.23 -5.40 -5.88
CA ARG A 61 -11.16 -4.75 -5.13
C ARG A 61 -10.98 -5.44 -3.78
N ASN A 62 -12.06 -5.59 -3.01
CA ASN A 62 -12.03 -6.24 -1.71
C ASN A 62 -11.59 -7.71 -1.79
N HIS A 63 -11.97 -8.43 -2.84
CA HIS A 63 -11.56 -9.82 -3.03
C HIS A 63 -10.06 -9.93 -3.35
N ILE A 64 -9.48 -9.08 -4.20
CA ILE A 64 -8.02 -9.08 -4.37
C ILE A 64 -7.32 -8.71 -3.06
N LEU A 65 -7.79 -7.66 -2.39
CA LEU A 65 -7.19 -7.20 -1.15
C LEU A 65 -7.24 -8.27 -0.05
N SER A 66 -8.32 -9.06 0.03
CA SER A 66 -8.41 -10.17 0.97
C SER A 66 -7.45 -11.32 0.64
N GLN A 67 -7.05 -11.48 -0.63
CA GLN A 67 -5.95 -12.41 -0.96
C GLN A 67 -4.59 -11.82 -0.58
N LEU A 68 -4.41 -10.51 -0.71
CA LEU A 68 -3.16 -9.84 -0.35
C LEU A 68 -2.87 -9.86 1.15
N THR A 69 -3.82 -10.18 2.03
CA THR A 69 -3.57 -10.36 3.48
C THR A 69 -3.03 -11.74 3.83
N ARG A 70 -2.87 -12.65 2.85
CA ARG A 70 -2.33 -14.00 3.07
C ARG A 70 -0.80 -13.98 3.02
N PRO A 71 -0.11 -14.89 3.76
CA PRO A 71 1.34 -15.08 3.67
C PRO A 71 1.85 -15.20 2.24
N ALA A 72 2.85 -14.41 1.87
CA ALA A 72 3.44 -14.41 0.53
C ALA A 72 4.95 -14.73 0.61
N PRO A 73 5.33 -15.96 0.99
CA PRO A 73 6.71 -16.31 1.36
C PRO A 73 7.73 -16.09 0.22
N SER A 74 7.32 -16.28 -1.04
CA SER A 74 8.20 -16.10 -2.20
C SER A 74 8.19 -14.69 -2.79
N LEU A 75 7.33 -13.78 -2.33
CA LEU A 75 7.17 -12.46 -2.95
C LEU A 75 8.40 -11.59 -2.73
N CYS A 76 9.03 -11.17 -3.82
CA CYS A 76 10.23 -10.32 -3.84
C CYS A 76 9.93 -8.89 -4.30
N ILE A 77 9.04 -8.76 -5.28
CA ILE A 77 8.68 -7.48 -5.91
C ILE A 77 7.16 -7.36 -5.91
N CYS A 78 6.66 -6.28 -5.32
CA CYS A 78 5.25 -5.94 -5.37
C CYS A 78 5.05 -4.52 -5.89
N HIS A 79 4.21 -4.37 -6.92
CA HIS A 79 3.77 -3.10 -7.45
C HIS A 79 2.24 -3.10 -7.47
N ILE A 80 1.62 -2.17 -6.75
CA ILE A 80 0.18 -1.97 -6.71
C ILE A 80 -0.10 -0.52 -7.10
N GLU A 81 -0.72 -0.33 -8.26
CA GLU A 81 -1.05 0.98 -8.81
C GLU A 81 -2.56 1.08 -9.05
N ILE A 82 -3.15 2.22 -8.72
CA ILE A 82 -4.59 2.46 -8.75
C ILE A 82 -4.87 3.74 -9.54
N SER A 83 -5.00 3.63 -10.86
CA SER A 83 -5.10 4.82 -11.73
C SER A 83 -6.43 5.59 -11.53
N PRO A 84 -6.35 6.91 -11.22
CA PRO A 84 -7.51 7.71 -10.80
C PRO A 84 -8.41 8.23 -11.93
N GLN A 85 -8.32 7.71 -13.15
CA GLN A 85 -8.57 8.48 -14.38
C GLN A 85 -9.96 9.09 -14.60
N LEU A 86 -11.02 8.80 -13.81
CA LEU A 86 -12.38 9.24 -14.20
C LEU A 86 -13.32 9.81 -13.12
N TYR A 87 -13.03 9.75 -11.80
CA TYR A 87 -14.01 10.20 -10.77
C TYR A 87 -13.39 10.67 -9.44
N PRO A 88 -12.80 11.89 -9.34
CA PRO A 88 -12.01 12.36 -8.19
C PRO A 88 -12.63 12.12 -6.80
N ASP A 89 -13.95 12.16 -6.68
CA ASP A 89 -14.67 12.04 -5.39
C ASP A 89 -14.67 10.63 -4.78
N LEU A 90 -14.48 9.58 -5.59
CA LEU A 90 -14.45 8.19 -5.10
C LEU A 90 -13.03 7.72 -4.73
N TRP A 91 -11.99 8.50 -5.04
CA TRP A 91 -10.59 8.08 -4.89
C TRP A 91 -9.94 8.49 -3.57
N GLN A 92 -10.54 9.38 -2.76
CA GLN A 92 -9.99 9.74 -1.43
C GLN A 92 -9.98 8.57 -0.42
N VAL A 93 -10.53 7.41 -0.79
CA VAL A 93 -10.55 6.24 0.08
C VAL A 93 -9.18 5.53 0.02
N THR A 94 -8.30 5.85 0.97
CA THR A 94 -7.22 4.91 1.32
C THR A 94 -7.87 3.57 1.64
N ILE A 95 -7.37 2.53 0.99
CA ILE A 95 -7.82 1.18 1.26
C ILE A 95 -7.27 0.75 2.62
N GLY A 96 -8.12 0.83 3.64
CA GLY A 96 -7.88 0.20 4.93
C GLY A 96 -8.01 -1.30 4.79
N LEU A 97 -6.90 -2.02 4.96
CA LEU A 97 -6.93 -3.47 5.09
C LEU A 97 -7.37 -3.81 6.53
N SER A 98 -8.28 -4.77 6.67
CA SER A 98 -8.68 -5.29 7.99
C SER A 98 -7.61 -6.19 8.63
N SER A 99 -6.53 -6.48 7.91
CA SER A 99 -5.44 -7.38 8.31
C SER A 99 -4.13 -6.92 7.68
N PRO A 100 -2.97 -7.25 8.27
CA PRO A 100 -1.69 -6.79 7.73
C PRO A 100 -1.47 -7.33 6.32
N LEU A 101 -0.90 -6.48 5.47
CA LEU A 101 -0.51 -6.87 4.12
C LEU A 101 0.46 -8.06 4.19
N PHE A 102 0.23 -9.03 3.33
CA PHE A 102 0.95 -10.29 3.21
C PHE A 102 0.96 -11.17 4.47
N GLY A 103 -0.02 -10.99 5.36
CA GLY A 103 -0.07 -11.70 6.63
C GLY A 103 1.16 -11.44 7.51
N ASN A 104 1.91 -10.39 7.21
CA ASN A 104 3.22 -10.11 7.77
C ASN A 104 4.29 -11.19 7.52
N VAL A 105 4.12 -12.03 6.49
CA VAL A 105 5.02 -13.14 6.15
C VAL A 105 5.49 -12.99 4.70
N THR A 106 6.50 -12.16 4.52
CA THR A 106 7.15 -11.84 3.24
C THR A 106 8.66 -11.66 3.41
N PRO A 107 9.41 -12.71 3.81
CA PRO A 107 10.83 -12.60 4.14
C PRO A 107 11.71 -12.18 2.94
N ASN A 108 11.21 -12.41 1.72
CA ASN A 108 11.92 -12.14 0.48
C ASN A 108 11.59 -10.79 -0.14
N LEU A 109 10.62 -10.03 0.40
CA LEU A 109 10.22 -8.76 -0.19
C LEU A 109 11.38 -7.77 -0.11
N ARG A 110 11.78 -7.23 -1.27
CA ARG A 110 12.86 -6.24 -1.41
C ARG A 110 12.40 -4.95 -2.03
N TYR A 111 11.37 -5.02 -2.88
CA TYR A 111 10.81 -3.87 -3.58
C TYR A 111 9.31 -3.81 -3.33
N LEU A 112 8.85 -2.67 -2.83
CA LEU A 112 7.43 -2.35 -2.74
C LEU A 112 7.17 -0.98 -3.36
N ARG A 113 6.30 -0.94 -4.36
CA ARG A 113 5.66 0.26 -4.85
C ARG A 113 4.16 0.15 -4.66
N CYS A 114 3.56 1.12 -3.99
CA CYS A 114 2.13 1.10 -3.75
C CYS A 114 1.50 2.48 -3.87
N GLU A 115 0.21 2.46 -4.19
CA GLU A 115 -0.67 3.62 -4.26
C GLU A 115 -1.92 3.35 -3.42
N ARG A 116 -2.42 4.36 -2.69
CA ARG A 116 -3.70 4.32 -1.96
C ARG A 116 -3.86 3.16 -0.95
N LEU A 117 -2.75 2.63 -0.40
CA LEU A 117 -2.79 1.60 0.65
C LEU A 117 -2.56 2.18 2.06
N ALA A 118 -3.18 1.57 3.06
CA ALA A 118 -2.84 1.77 4.46
C ALA A 118 -1.72 0.81 4.87
N ILE A 119 -0.57 1.35 5.28
CA ILE A 119 0.62 0.56 5.63
C ILE A 119 0.79 0.53 7.15
N PRO A 120 0.83 -0.65 7.78
CA PRO A 120 1.16 -0.75 9.20
C PRO A 120 2.60 -0.33 9.48
N THR A 121 2.83 0.48 10.52
CA THR A 121 4.18 0.84 10.99
C THR A 121 4.90 -0.34 11.65
N ASP A 122 4.15 -1.33 12.15
CA ASP A 122 4.64 -2.55 12.79
C ASP A 122 4.84 -3.74 11.81
N ALA A 123 4.75 -3.49 10.50
CA ALA A 123 4.91 -4.53 9.51
C ALA A 123 6.37 -5.04 9.48
N THR A 124 6.58 -6.31 9.78
CA THR A 124 7.91 -6.92 9.91
C THR A 124 8.66 -6.96 8.58
N TRP A 125 7.93 -7.05 7.47
CA TRP A 125 8.52 -7.05 6.13
C TRP A 125 9.14 -5.70 5.73
N LEU A 126 8.84 -4.60 6.41
CA LEU A 126 9.50 -3.31 6.16
C LEU A 126 11.03 -3.42 6.36
N SER A 127 11.46 -4.18 7.38
CA SER A 127 12.89 -4.41 7.67
C SER A 127 13.66 -5.11 6.54
N GLY A 128 12.94 -5.83 5.68
CA GLY A 128 13.50 -6.54 4.53
C GLY A 128 13.62 -5.68 3.27
N LEU A 129 12.98 -4.52 3.22
CA LEU A 129 12.93 -3.68 2.02
C LEU A 129 14.27 -3.04 1.71
N THR A 130 14.56 -2.99 0.41
CA THR A 130 15.69 -2.24 -0.17
C THR A 130 15.21 -1.00 -0.90
N SER A 131 14.02 -1.07 -1.51
CA SER A 131 13.39 0.04 -2.21
C SER A 131 11.93 0.13 -1.81
N PHE A 132 11.50 1.31 -1.40
CA PHE A 132 10.13 1.57 -0.99
C PHE A 132 9.62 2.86 -1.61
N ILE A 133 8.52 2.76 -2.36
CA ILE A 133 7.93 3.85 -3.12
C ILE A 133 6.45 3.94 -2.78
N THR A 134 6.03 5.07 -2.25
CA THR A 134 4.62 5.38 -2.10
C THR A 134 4.22 6.49 -3.07
N THR A 135 3.04 6.33 -3.64
CA THR A 135 2.40 7.32 -4.50
C THR A 135 1.02 7.65 -3.92
N GLU A 136 0.35 8.66 -4.49
CA GLU A 136 -0.98 9.20 -4.17
C GLU A 136 -1.76 8.52 -3.03
N SER A 137 -2.14 9.28 -2.00
CA SER A 137 -3.05 8.87 -0.91
C SER A 137 -2.74 7.54 -0.20
N THR A 138 -1.50 7.04 -0.31
CA THR A 138 -0.94 6.02 0.60
C THR A 138 -0.74 6.68 1.97
N ARG A 139 -1.03 5.95 3.05
CA ARG A 139 -0.79 6.45 4.41
C ARG A 139 -0.28 5.35 5.32
N PHE A 140 0.52 5.73 6.30
CA PHE A 140 0.82 4.84 7.42
C PHE A 140 -0.32 4.86 8.43
N THR A 141 -0.53 3.75 9.15
CA THR A 141 -1.55 3.70 10.23
C THR A 141 -1.04 4.29 11.53
N GLY A 142 0.28 4.37 11.73
CA GLY A 142 0.91 4.99 12.88
C GLY A 142 1.01 6.51 12.77
N ALA A 143 1.42 7.16 13.85
CA ALA A 143 1.65 8.61 13.85
C ALA A 143 2.80 9.00 12.91
N VAL A 144 2.87 10.27 12.49
CA VAL A 144 3.94 10.75 11.58
C VAL A 144 5.33 10.53 12.20
N VAL A 145 5.50 10.85 13.48
CA VAL A 145 6.78 10.69 14.20
C VAL A 145 7.19 9.21 14.30
N GLU A 146 6.24 8.34 14.63
CA GLU A 146 6.45 6.88 14.67
C GLU A 146 6.86 6.35 13.30
N THR A 147 6.13 6.76 12.26
CA THR A 147 6.40 6.38 10.86
C THR A 147 7.81 6.78 10.44
N LEU A 148 8.21 8.03 10.69
CA LEU A 148 9.55 8.51 10.36
C LEU A 148 10.63 7.75 11.12
N THR A 149 10.38 7.44 12.40
CA THR A 149 11.30 6.65 13.25
C THR A 149 11.47 5.23 12.72
N VAL A 150 10.39 4.59 12.28
CA VAL A 150 10.46 3.25 11.66
C VAL A 150 11.25 3.31 10.36
N LEU A 151 10.93 4.27 9.48
CA LEU A 151 11.58 4.42 8.17
C LEU A 151 13.07 4.73 8.29
N SER A 152 13.49 5.54 9.27
CA SER A 152 14.90 5.87 9.51
C SER A 152 15.72 4.67 10.02
N ASN A 153 15.06 3.67 10.59
CA ASN A 153 15.70 2.49 11.19
C ASN A 153 15.64 1.25 10.29
N LEU A 154 15.21 1.37 9.03
CA LEU A 154 15.18 0.23 8.11
C LEU A 154 16.60 -0.13 7.65
N PRO A 155 17.16 -1.28 8.08
CA PRO A 155 18.60 -1.55 7.98
C PRO A 155 19.09 -1.82 6.56
N ARG A 156 18.17 -2.05 5.63
CA ARG A 156 18.46 -2.47 4.24
C ARG A 156 17.97 -1.47 3.20
N LEU A 157 17.27 -0.41 3.63
CA LEU A 157 16.62 0.52 2.72
C LEU A 157 17.68 1.41 2.07
N THR A 158 17.77 1.36 0.75
CA THR A 158 18.69 2.19 -0.05
C THR A 158 17.96 3.22 -0.90
N TYR A 159 16.66 3.02 -1.11
CA TYR A 159 15.82 3.93 -1.88
C TYR A 159 14.46 4.12 -1.20
N LEU A 160 14.09 5.38 -0.98
CA LEU A 160 12.83 5.78 -0.37
C LEU A 160 12.23 6.95 -1.15
N GLU A 161 11.02 6.76 -1.67
CA GLU A 161 10.20 7.83 -2.24
C GLU A 161 8.85 7.83 -1.54
N LEU A 162 8.46 8.98 -0.99
CA LEU A 162 7.19 9.13 -0.26
C LEU A 162 6.30 10.17 -0.91
N ALA A 163 5.02 9.85 -1.08
CA ALA A 163 4.01 10.81 -1.49
C ALA A 163 3.79 11.90 -0.42
N HIS A 164 3.60 13.15 -0.85
CA HIS A 164 3.42 14.30 0.04
C HIS A 164 2.25 14.14 1.03
N GLU A 165 1.19 13.44 0.64
CA GLU A 165 0.00 13.22 1.47
C GLU A 165 0.23 12.23 2.63
N MET A 166 1.37 11.53 2.66
CA MET A 166 1.69 10.57 3.72
C MET A 166 2.01 11.22 5.07
N LEU A 167 2.49 12.46 5.06
CA LEU A 167 2.98 13.15 6.26
C LEU A 167 1.94 14.10 6.86
N VAL A 168 0.71 14.10 6.34
CA VAL A 168 -0.40 14.88 6.87
C VAL A 168 -1.11 14.05 7.95
N GLY A 169 -0.47 13.94 9.12
CA GLY A 169 -1.07 13.42 10.34
C GLY A 169 -0.87 14.43 11.47
N ASP A 170 -1.86 14.56 12.34
CA ASP A 170 -1.82 15.48 13.49
C ASP A 170 -0.52 15.28 14.27
N VAL A 171 0.27 16.36 14.38
CA VAL A 171 1.26 16.48 15.44
C VAL A 171 0.45 16.53 16.73
N VAL A 172 0.12 15.37 17.30
CA VAL A 172 -0.41 15.31 18.65
C VAL A 172 0.77 15.76 19.52
N PRO A 173 0.73 16.95 20.14
CA PRO A 173 1.79 17.33 21.06
C PRO A 173 1.78 16.26 22.14
N GLU A 174 2.94 15.64 22.41
CA GLU A 174 3.09 14.86 23.62
C GLU A 174 2.57 15.71 24.79
N ALA A 175 1.59 15.18 25.51
CA ALA A 175 1.05 15.80 26.71
C ALA A 175 2.15 15.80 27.79
N SER A 176 3.11 16.72 27.64
CA SER A 176 3.99 17.15 28.71
C SER A 176 3.13 17.98 29.64
N GLY A 177 2.82 17.38 30.79
CA GLY A 177 2.05 18.03 31.84
C GLY A 177 2.71 19.34 32.25
N ILE A 178 2.02 20.46 31.98
CA ILE A 178 2.19 21.69 32.74
C ILE A 178 0.79 22.25 32.98
N SER A 179 0.32 22.03 34.21
CA SER A 179 -0.80 22.75 34.77
C SER A 179 -0.42 24.22 34.88
N SER A 180 -1.02 25.09 34.07
CA SER A 180 -1.19 26.49 34.43
C SER A 180 -2.44 27.05 33.80
N LYS A 181 -3.45 27.27 34.65
CA LYS A 181 -4.60 28.12 34.37
C LYS A 181 -4.15 29.50 33.90
N SER A 182 -4.65 29.95 32.76
CA SER A 182 -5.11 31.34 32.59
C SER A 182 -6.00 31.47 31.35
N ALA A 183 -7.12 32.16 31.54
CA ALA A 183 -8.12 32.47 30.53
C ALA A 183 -7.73 33.72 29.72
N CYS A 184 -8.04 33.76 28.41
CA CYS A 184 -8.86 34.79 27.75
C CYS A 184 -8.80 34.71 26.20
N GLY A 185 -9.97 34.62 25.55
CA GLY A 185 -10.38 35.31 24.30
C GLY A 185 -9.67 35.05 22.94
N PRO A 186 -10.40 34.75 21.83
CA PRO A 186 -9.85 34.64 20.47
C PRO A 186 -9.79 36.04 19.80
N PRO A 187 -8.96 36.31 18.75
CA PRO A 187 -9.30 35.86 17.39
C PRO A 187 -8.14 35.73 16.34
N ALA A 188 -8.56 35.30 15.14
CA ALA A 188 -8.04 35.60 13.80
C ALA A 188 -7.11 34.58 13.08
N GLN A 189 -7.59 34.10 11.93
CA GLN A 189 -6.80 33.47 10.87
C GLN A 189 -5.84 34.48 10.23
N PRO A 190 -4.76 34.00 9.57
CA PRO A 190 -4.75 34.12 8.11
C PRO A 190 -4.17 32.93 7.33
N ARG A 191 -4.49 32.99 6.04
CA ARG A 191 -4.15 32.15 4.89
C ARG A 191 -2.65 32.12 4.51
N MET A 192 -2.31 31.03 3.80
CA MET A 192 -1.36 30.86 2.68
C MET A 192 0.12 30.45 2.92
N SER A 193 0.42 29.30 2.30
CA SER A 193 1.50 29.02 1.33
C SER A 193 2.98 29.14 1.77
N SER A 194 3.65 27.99 1.82
CA SER A 194 5.01 27.84 1.30
C SER A 194 5.44 26.38 1.25
N ALA A 195 5.88 25.93 0.07
CA ALA A 195 6.56 24.66 -0.15
C ALA A 195 7.98 24.72 0.45
N GLN A 196 8.43 23.65 1.10
CA GLN A 196 9.84 23.46 1.44
C GLN A 196 10.35 22.13 0.88
N ARG A 197 11.37 22.24 0.03
CA ARG A 197 12.25 21.14 -0.37
C ARG A 197 13.24 20.90 0.76
N ILE A 198 13.47 19.64 1.12
CA ILE A 198 14.64 19.24 1.90
C ILE A 198 15.45 18.31 1.01
N CYS A 199 16.72 18.70 0.78
CA CYS A 199 17.74 17.96 0.06
C CYS A 199 18.30 16.80 0.90
#